data_AF-A0A2G9UJF1-F1
#
_entry.id   AF-A0A2G9UJF1-F1
#
_cell.length_a   1.000
_cell.length_b   1.000
_cell.length_c   1.000
_cell.angle_alpha   90.00
_cell.angle_beta   90.00
_cell.angle_gamma   90.00
#
_symmetry.space_group_name_H-M   'P 1'
#
loop_
_entity.id
_entity.type
_entity.pdbx_description
1 polymer ?
#
loop_
_entity_poly.entity_id
_entity_poly.type
_entity_poly.pdbx_seq_one_letter_code
_entity_poly.pdbx_strand_id
1 'polypeptide(L)'
;MSQKTETSDDDEDEVEENEDEVNPSLNPHVISVFDLRKCTDPVLTIKVGSSINRVGCLSKRLIYACTDDNKCSVFVPNAPDDVDYLFMRNGTEGRFLVDALKGGVDERPVALIECDAEGTVYVRTVSKDGKHSEVVMEWKGLSRISSFLLRSVMSRALLFSIVVATVLAKLQNVTVKIGEVTCGNEDYLDSLKLQALIIAVKDDLLGEMYFNVSHPPQNISFVASENEYLTLSPYLIFQHTCNGPCVRSRHNIPKEYVGGVYVESRVELNGTFDDTKPC
;
A
#
# COMPACT_ATOMS: atom_id res chain seq x y z
N MET A 1 27.22 64.54 51.38
CA MET A 1 25.80 64.65 51.74
C MET A 1 25.02 64.38 50.47
N SER A 2 24.00 63.52 50.55
CA SER A 2 23.07 63.01 49.51
C SER A 2 22.69 64.05 48.43
N GLN A 3 22.25 63.71 47.21
CA GLN A 3 21.32 62.63 46.85
C GLN A 3 21.27 62.45 45.31
N LYS A 4 20.91 61.22 44.92
CA LYS A 4 20.69 60.63 43.59
C LYS A 4 19.55 61.31 42.83
N THR A 5 19.66 61.46 41.49
CA THR A 5 18.55 61.16 40.55
C THR A 5 19.14 60.91 39.16
N GLU A 6 19.12 59.65 38.74
CA GLU A 6 19.34 59.20 37.36
C GLU A 6 17.99 59.31 36.64
N THR A 7 17.98 59.98 35.49
CA THR A 7 16.87 59.92 34.53
C THR A 7 17.17 58.84 33.50
N SER A 8 16.25 57.89 33.46
CA SER A 8 16.03 56.83 32.48
C SER A 8 15.88 57.36 31.07
N ASP A 9 16.50 56.68 30.11
CA ASP A 9 16.03 56.52 28.73
C ASP A 9 16.69 55.23 28.21
N ASP A 10 16.11 54.09 28.61
CA ASP A 10 16.38 52.80 27.97
C ASP A 10 15.40 52.69 26.80
N ASP A 11 15.85 53.10 25.61
CA ASP A 11 15.24 52.72 24.34
C ASP A 11 15.52 51.22 24.16
N GLU A 12 14.62 50.37 24.67
CA GLU A 12 14.55 48.97 24.27
C GLU A 12 14.11 48.93 22.80
N ASP A 13 15.10 48.94 21.91
CA ASP A 13 14.93 48.50 20.52
C ASP A 13 14.33 47.09 20.56
N GLU A 14 13.02 46.99 20.38
CA GLU A 14 12.35 45.74 20.02
C GLU A 14 12.95 45.29 18.69
N VAL A 15 13.96 44.42 18.79
CA VAL A 15 14.45 43.64 17.66
C VAL A 15 13.27 42.80 17.20
N GLU A 16 12.58 43.26 16.16
CA GLU A 16 11.70 42.39 15.38
C GLU A 16 12.56 41.20 14.96
N GLU A 17 12.34 40.06 15.63
CA GLU A 17 12.83 38.77 15.17
C GLU A 17 12.26 38.62 13.75
N ASN A 18 13.11 38.88 12.76
CA ASN A 18 12.84 38.44 11.40
C ASN A 18 12.59 36.93 11.54
N GLU A 19 11.35 36.51 11.33
CA GLU A 19 11.00 35.11 11.16
C GLU A 19 11.87 34.60 10.02
N ASP A 20 13.02 34.02 10.37
CA ASP A 20 13.94 33.40 9.45
C ASP A 20 13.10 32.52 8.54
N GLU A 21 13.09 32.82 7.23
CA GLU A 21 12.48 31.96 6.22
C GLU A 21 13.00 30.54 6.46
N VAL A 22 12.18 29.70 7.10
CA VAL A 22 12.57 28.36 7.51
C VAL A 22 12.84 27.59 6.23
N ASN A 23 14.11 27.45 5.87
CA ASN A 23 14.49 26.76 4.66
C ASN A 23 14.03 25.30 4.78
N PRO A 24 13.03 24.85 3.99
CA PRO A 24 12.45 23.51 4.12
C PRO A 24 13.46 22.41 3.79
N SER A 25 14.63 22.75 3.20
CA SER A 25 15.72 21.79 3.01
C SER A 25 16.45 21.43 4.31
N LEU A 26 16.36 22.24 5.36
CA LEU A 26 17.01 22.00 6.65
C LEU A 26 16.24 20.97 7.51
N ASN A 27 14.92 20.88 7.34
CA ASN A 27 14.06 19.94 8.06
C ASN A 27 13.09 19.24 7.09
N PRO A 28 13.59 18.30 6.25
CA PRO A 28 12.71 17.58 5.33
C PRO A 28 11.72 16.72 6.11
N HIS A 29 10.49 16.66 5.62
CA HIS A 29 9.52 15.67 6.10
C HIS A 29 9.99 14.27 5.71
N VAL A 30 9.55 13.27 6.45
CA VAL A 30 10.06 11.91 6.29
C VAL A 30 8.92 10.91 6.30
N ILE A 31 9.02 9.93 5.41
CA ILE A 31 8.16 8.75 5.40
C ILE A 31 8.98 7.59 5.95
N SER A 32 8.51 7.01 7.04
CA SER A 32 9.15 5.84 7.66
C SER A 32 8.28 4.61 7.48
N VAL A 33 8.87 3.52 6.97
CA VAL A 33 8.21 2.22 6.84
C VAL A 33 8.69 1.33 7.98
N PHE A 34 7.75 0.80 8.76
CA PHE A 34 8.03 -0.07 9.90
C PHE A 34 7.68 -1.52 9.56
N ASP A 35 8.59 -2.43 9.85
CA ASP A 35 8.28 -3.86 9.91
C ASP A 35 7.77 -4.17 11.32
N LEU A 36 6.48 -4.47 11.42
CA LEU A 36 5.80 -4.76 12.69
C LEU A 36 6.36 -5.99 13.41
N ARG A 37 7.20 -6.80 12.74
CA ARG A 37 7.89 -7.94 13.37
C ARG A 37 9.17 -7.52 14.08
N LYS A 38 9.75 -6.35 13.75
CA LYS A 38 11.04 -5.87 14.25
C LYS A 38 10.92 -4.77 15.31
N CYS A 39 9.74 -4.17 15.47
CA CYS A 39 9.26 -3.36 16.61
C CYS A 39 10.13 -2.20 17.17
N THR A 40 11.31 -1.87 16.64
CA THR A 40 12.14 -0.79 17.23
C THR A 40 12.57 0.28 16.24
N ASP A 41 12.93 -0.10 15.00
CA ASP A 41 13.50 0.83 14.02
C ASP A 41 12.75 0.77 12.68
N PRO A 42 12.58 1.91 11.99
CA PRO A 42 12.04 1.90 10.64
C PRO A 42 12.99 1.14 9.72
N VAL A 43 12.43 0.27 8.90
CA VAL A 43 13.15 -0.51 7.88
C VAL A 43 13.47 0.36 6.66
N LEU A 44 12.78 1.50 6.52
CA LEU A 44 12.95 2.42 5.42
C LEU A 44 12.66 3.85 5.88
N THR A 45 13.48 4.79 5.46
CA THR A 45 13.30 6.20 5.76
C THR A 45 13.50 7.02 4.49
N ILE A 46 12.45 7.70 4.03
CA ILE A 46 12.43 8.45 2.78
C ILE A 46 12.23 9.93 3.10
N LYS A 47 13.18 10.78 2.69
CA LYS A 47 13.07 12.22 2.85
C LYS A 47 12.22 12.82 1.72
N VAL A 48 11.27 13.65 2.09
CA VAL A 48 10.39 14.44 1.22
C VAL A 48 10.49 15.91 1.61
N GLY A 49 10.74 16.79 0.64
CA GLY A 49 11.09 18.19 0.90
C GLY A 49 9.94 19.11 1.32
N SER A 50 8.73 18.59 1.50
CA SER A 50 7.53 19.38 1.82
C SER A 50 6.55 18.55 2.65
N SER A 51 5.61 19.22 3.31
CA SER A 51 4.62 18.59 4.18
C SER A 51 3.80 17.55 3.43
N ILE A 52 3.59 16.40 4.06
CA ILE A 52 2.97 15.23 3.45
C ILE A 52 1.48 15.28 3.73
N ASN A 53 0.68 15.32 2.66
CA ASN A 53 -0.77 15.24 2.73
C ASN A 53 -1.26 13.79 2.77
N ARG A 54 -0.66 12.95 1.90
CA ARG A 54 -1.12 11.58 1.67
C ARG A 54 0.06 10.66 1.39
N VAL A 55 -0.01 9.45 1.92
CA VAL A 55 0.89 8.33 1.58
C VAL A 55 0.04 7.11 1.31
N GLY A 56 0.47 6.28 0.36
CA GLY A 56 -0.18 5.00 0.13
C GLY A 56 0.72 4.00 -0.57
N CYS A 57 0.29 2.75 -0.56
CA CYS A 57 0.95 1.65 -1.26
C CYS A 57 0.10 1.27 -2.48
N LEU A 58 0.67 1.37 -3.68
CA LEU A 58 0.05 0.87 -4.92
C LEU A 58 0.32 -0.63 -5.09
N SER A 59 1.47 -1.10 -4.59
CA SER A 59 1.83 -2.52 -4.48
C SER A 59 2.89 -2.69 -3.39
N LYS A 60 3.34 -3.92 -3.13
CA LYS A 60 4.45 -4.20 -2.19
C LYS A 60 5.74 -3.43 -2.52
N ARG A 61 5.96 -3.12 -3.80
CA ARG A 61 7.17 -2.45 -4.30
C ARG A 61 6.89 -1.08 -4.89
N LEU A 62 5.69 -0.52 -4.68
CA LEU A 62 5.33 0.80 -5.18
C LEU A 62 4.62 1.56 -4.08
N ILE A 63 5.32 2.52 -3.52
CA ILE A 63 4.82 3.44 -2.50
C ILE A 63 4.74 4.82 -3.16
N TYR A 64 3.72 5.60 -2.82
CA TYR A 64 3.64 6.99 -3.26
C TYR A 64 3.41 7.91 -2.07
N ALA A 65 3.88 9.14 -2.23
CA ALA A 65 3.59 10.22 -1.31
C ALA A 65 3.23 11.48 -2.07
N CYS A 66 2.19 12.14 -1.58
CA CYS A 66 1.73 13.41 -2.09
C CYS A 66 1.94 14.47 -1.03
N THR A 67 2.51 15.58 -1.43
CA THR A 67 2.79 16.72 -0.57
C THR A 67 1.75 17.83 -0.77
N ASP A 68 1.65 18.73 0.20
CA ASP A 68 0.67 19.83 0.18
C ASP A 68 0.91 20.83 -0.96
N ASP A 69 2.14 20.93 -1.46
CA ASP A 69 2.50 21.68 -2.66
C ASP A 69 2.18 20.92 -3.97
N ASN A 70 1.28 19.93 -3.88
CA ASN A 70 0.74 19.18 -5.00
C ASN A 70 1.82 18.41 -5.77
N LYS A 71 2.95 18.05 -5.15
CA LYS A 71 3.90 17.11 -5.75
C LYS A 71 3.51 15.67 -5.43
N CYS A 72 3.89 14.74 -6.30
CA CYS A 72 3.75 13.32 -6.06
C CYS A 72 5.07 12.62 -6.36
N SER A 73 5.58 11.89 -5.37
CA SER A 73 6.77 11.06 -5.51
C SER A 73 6.38 9.60 -5.42
N VAL A 74 6.91 8.78 -6.32
CA VAL A 74 6.73 7.33 -6.36
C VAL A 74 8.06 6.66 -6.09
N PHE A 75 8.04 5.71 -5.17
CA PHE A 75 9.20 5.03 -4.62
C PHE A 75 9.12 3.54 -4.85
N VAL A 76 10.27 2.92 -5.10
CA VAL A 76 10.45 1.47 -5.21
C VAL A 76 11.40 1.03 -4.11
N PRO A 77 10.89 0.47 -3.00
CA PRO A 77 11.73 -0.15 -1.99
C PRO A 77 12.31 -1.46 -2.53
N ASN A 78 13.64 -1.55 -2.62
CA ASN A 78 14.36 -2.74 -3.07
C ASN A 78 14.75 -3.63 -1.88
N ALA A 79 15.25 -3.01 -0.81
CA ALA A 79 15.69 -3.63 0.43
C ALA A 79 15.53 -2.65 1.61
N PRO A 80 15.71 -3.08 2.87
CA PRO A 80 15.84 -2.16 4.00
C PRO A 80 16.86 -1.05 3.69
N ASP A 81 16.48 0.20 3.93
CA ASP A 81 17.26 1.40 3.63
C ASP A 81 17.67 1.61 2.15
N ASP A 82 17.13 0.81 1.22
CA ASP A 82 17.39 0.90 -0.22
C ASP A 82 16.10 1.24 -0.98
N VAL A 83 15.99 2.50 -1.39
CA VAL A 83 14.82 3.06 -2.08
C VAL A 83 15.23 3.76 -3.35
N ASP A 84 14.66 3.32 -4.46
CA ASP A 84 14.74 4.05 -5.71
C ASP A 84 13.59 5.05 -5.84
N TYR A 85 13.92 6.24 -6.31
CA TYR A 85 12.94 7.16 -6.86
C TYR A 85 12.56 6.69 -8.26
N LEU A 86 11.31 6.24 -8.41
CA LEU A 86 10.79 5.91 -9.74
C LEU A 86 10.40 7.19 -10.47
N PHE A 87 9.55 8.01 -9.86
CA PHE A 87 8.98 9.16 -10.55
C PHE A 87 8.67 10.29 -9.58
N MET A 88 8.85 11.53 -10.05
CA MET A 88 8.42 12.72 -9.34
C MET A 88 7.60 13.60 -10.27
N ARG A 89 6.33 13.78 -9.91
CA ARG A 89 5.45 14.77 -10.51
C ARG A 89 5.55 16.04 -9.71
N ASN A 90 6.05 17.09 -10.33
CA ASN A 90 6.00 18.43 -9.75
C ASN A 90 4.56 18.98 -9.82
N GLY A 91 4.21 19.87 -8.90
CA GLY A 91 2.96 20.64 -9.00
C GLY A 91 2.88 21.30 -10.37
N THR A 92 1.87 20.95 -11.18
CA THR A 92 1.64 21.62 -12.47
C THR A 92 0.62 22.72 -12.29
N GLU A 93 0.89 23.90 -12.84
CA GLU A 93 -0.03 25.02 -12.83
C GLU A 93 -1.40 24.61 -13.40
N GLY A 94 -2.46 24.91 -12.66
CA GLY A 94 -3.85 24.64 -13.06
C GLY A 94 -4.34 23.20 -12.89
N ARG A 95 -3.51 22.23 -12.46
CA ARG A 95 -3.97 20.85 -12.20
C ARG A 95 -3.58 20.36 -10.81
N PHE A 96 -4.55 19.87 -10.07
CA PHE A 96 -4.36 19.23 -8.78
C PHE A 96 -4.39 17.71 -8.91
N LEU A 97 -3.54 17.05 -8.13
CA LEU A 97 -3.55 15.61 -8.01
C LEU A 97 -4.73 15.19 -7.13
N VAL A 98 -5.56 14.30 -7.65
CA VAL A 98 -6.71 13.74 -6.94
C VAL A 98 -6.34 12.43 -6.28
N ASP A 99 -5.70 11.52 -7.03
CA ASP A 99 -5.29 10.22 -6.53
C ASP A 99 -4.19 9.55 -7.37
N ALA A 100 -3.58 8.50 -6.83
CA ALA A 100 -2.62 7.64 -7.52
C ALA A 100 -3.10 6.19 -7.48
N LEU A 101 -3.03 5.51 -8.62
CA LEU A 101 -3.52 4.15 -8.81
C LEU A 101 -2.42 3.24 -9.36
N LYS A 102 -2.49 1.95 -9.01
CA LYS A 102 -1.66 0.91 -9.63
C LYS A 102 -2.06 0.80 -11.10
N GLY A 103 -1.09 0.94 -12.01
CA GLY A 103 -1.32 0.71 -13.42
C GLY A 103 -1.48 -0.78 -13.73
N GLY A 104 -2.29 -1.09 -14.74
CA GLY A 104 -2.65 -2.47 -15.09
C GLY A 104 -1.65 -3.21 -15.98
N VAL A 105 -0.60 -2.55 -16.47
CA VAL A 105 0.38 -3.11 -17.40
C VAL A 105 1.78 -2.86 -16.85
N ASP A 106 2.68 -3.86 -16.91
CA ASP A 106 4.05 -3.75 -16.38
C ASP A 106 4.85 -2.57 -16.96
N GLU A 107 4.54 -2.16 -18.19
CA GLU A 107 5.18 -1.00 -18.83
C GLU A 107 4.74 0.34 -18.25
N ARG A 108 3.59 0.38 -17.56
CA ARG A 108 2.98 1.58 -16.98
C ARG A 108 2.51 1.28 -15.56
N PRO A 109 3.43 1.20 -14.58
CA PRO A 109 3.12 0.73 -13.24
C PRO A 109 2.24 1.68 -12.42
N VAL A 110 2.13 2.95 -12.81
CA VAL A 110 1.40 3.98 -12.05
C VAL A 110 0.52 4.82 -12.97
N ALA A 111 -0.70 5.08 -12.52
CA ALA A 111 -1.60 6.06 -13.10
C ALA A 111 -1.94 7.14 -12.07
N LEU A 112 -1.72 8.40 -12.41
CA LEU A 112 -2.07 9.56 -11.60
C LEU A 112 -3.36 10.18 -12.15
N ILE A 113 -4.33 10.39 -11.26
CA ILE A 113 -5.57 11.11 -11.56
C ILE A 113 -5.34 12.56 -11.20
N GLU A 114 -5.35 13.43 -12.21
CA GLU A 114 -5.26 14.88 -12.06
C GLU A 114 -6.62 15.50 -12.42
N CYS A 115 -6.91 16.67 -11.88
CA CYS A 115 -8.09 17.44 -12.24
C CYS A 115 -7.73 18.93 -12.32
N ASP A 116 -8.37 19.68 -13.21
CA ASP A 116 -8.23 21.14 -13.28
C ASP A 116 -9.39 21.88 -12.60
N ALA A 117 -9.27 23.20 -12.49
CA ALA A 117 -10.26 24.05 -11.86
C ALA A 117 -11.62 24.02 -12.58
N GLU A 118 -11.63 23.68 -13.87
CA GLU A 118 -12.79 23.53 -14.71
C GLU A 118 -13.51 22.18 -14.51
N GLY A 119 -12.92 21.26 -13.73
CA GLY A 119 -13.46 19.92 -13.49
C GLY A 119 -13.16 18.93 -14.62
N THR A 120 -12.16 19.22 -15.46
CA THR A 120 -11.62 18.26 -16.41
C THR A 120 -10.68 17.31 -15.67
N VAL A 121 -10.95 16.02 -15.80
CA VAL A 121 -10.14 14.96 -15.22
C VAL A 121 -9.13 14.47 -16.26
N TYR A 122 -7.88 14.31 -15.85
CA TYR A 122 -6.80 13.77 -16.68
C TYR A 122 -6.25 12.50 -16.01
N VAL A 123 -5.97 11.49 -16.82
CA VAL A 123 -5.24 10.30 -16.37
C VAL A 123 -3.86 10.34 -16.99
N ARG A 124 -2.84 10.52 -16.14
CA ARG A 124 -1.44 10.46 -16.52
C ARG A 124 -0.88 9.09 -16.18
N THR A 125 -0.24 8.43 -17.12
CA THR A 125 0.51 7.20 -16.84
C THR A 125 2.00 7.49 -16.78
N VAL A 126 2.71 6.70 -15.98
CA VAL A 126 4.16 6.79 -15.80
C VAL A 126 4.78 5.53 -16.38
N SER A 127 5.85 5.66 -17.16
CA SER A 127 6.58 4.52 -17.72
C SER A 127 7.28 3.71 -16.63
N LYS A 128 7.59 2.44 -16.92
CA LYS A 128 8.30 1.53 -16.01
C LYS A 128 9.66 2.05 -15.54
N ASP A 129 10.37 2.80 -16.38
CA ASP A 129 11.65 3.43 -16.03
C ASP A 129 11.48 4.79 -15.34
N GLY A 130 10.23 5.26 -15.19
CA GLY A 130 9.92 6.54 -14.55
C GLY A 130 10.34 7.78 -15.34
N LYS A 131 10.95 7.63 -16.52
CA LYS A 131 11.48 8.75 -17.29
C LYS A 131 10.44 9.47 -18.11
N HIS A 132 9.36 8.79 -18.46
CA HIS A 132 8.31 9.32 -19.31
C HIS A 132 6.97 9.28 -18.59
N SER A 133 6.20 10.35 -18.75
CA SER A 133 4.80 10.36 -18.35
C SER A 133 3.97 11.03 -19.42
N GLU A 134 2.77 10.53 -19.64
CA GLU A 134 1.86 11.10 -20.63
C GLU A 134 0.43 11.03 -20.16
N VAL A 135 -0.37 12.01 -20.60
CA VAL A 135 -1.80 12.02 -20.40
C VAL A 135 -2.43 11.11 -21.43
N VAL A 136 -2.98 9.98 -20.99
CA VAL A 136 -3.61 8.98 -21.86
C VAL A 136 -5.12 9.18 -21.97
N MET A 137 -5.70 9.98 -21.06
CA MET A 137 -7.12 10.28 -21.04
C MET A 137 -7.36 11.70 -20.54
N GLU A 138 -8.31 12.36 -21.19
CA GLU A 138 -8.88 13.64 -20.78
C GLU A 138 -10.40 13.48 -20.78
N TRP A 139 -11.04 13.84 -19.67
CA TRP A 139 -12.49 13.83 -19.52
C TRP A 139 -12.97 15.16 -19.00
N LYS A 140 -13.63 15.94 -19.87
CA LYS A 140 -14.29 17.18 -19.46
C LYS A 140 -15.60 16.84 -18.77
N GLY A 141 -15.75 17.26 -17.52
CA GLY A 141 -17.03 17.20 -16.82
C GLY A 141 -18.13 17.82 -17.68
N LEU A 142 -19.28 17.15 -17.76
CA LEU A 142 -20.44 17.55 -18.57
C LEU A 142 -21.08 18.86 -18.04
N SER A 143 -20.42 19.99 -18.25
CA SER A 143 -21.05 21.29 -18.18
C SER A 143 -21.78 21.54 -19.51
N ARG A 144 -23.09 21.22 -19.49
CA ARG A 144 -24.12 21.42 -20.54
C ARG A 144 -24.22 20.33 -21.61
N ILE A 145 -25.18 19.44 -21.42
CA ILE A 145 -25.78 18.63 -22.48
C ILE A 145 -26.52 19.59 -23.43
N SER A 146 -25.90 19.98 -24.54
CA SER A 146 -26.66 20.37 -25.73
C SER A 146 -26.95 19.12 -26.55
N SER A 147 -28.19 19.03 -27.00
CA SER A 147 -28.88 17.87 -27.58
C SER A 147 -28.30 17.32 -28.91
N PHE A 148 -27.07 17.67 -29.28
CA PHE A 148 -26.53 17.42 -30.62
C PHE A 148 -25.61 16.19 -30.76
N LEU A 149 -25.18 15.55 -29.65
CA LEU A 149 -24.16 14.49 -29.68
C LEU A 149 -24.68 13.05 -29.57
N LEU A 150 -26.00 12.84 -29.46
CA LEU A 150 -26.60 11.50 -29.33
C LEU A 150 -26.40 10.57 -30.54
N ARG A 151 -25.89 11.06 -31.68
CA ARG A 151 -25.60 10.23 -32.86
C ARG A 151 -24.18 9.66 -32.93
N SER A 152 -23.21 10.18 -32.16
CA SER A 152 -21.81 9.70 -32.20
C SER A 152 -21.45 8.73 -31.06
N VAL A 153 -22.24 8.72 -29.99
CA VAL A 153 -21.95 7.95 -28.76
C VAL A 153 -22.13 6.43 -28.94
N MET A 154 -22.95 5.98 -29.90
CA MET A 154 -23.17 4.54 -30.11
C MET A 154 -21.95 3.78 -30.65
N SER A 155 -21.05 4.43 -31.40
CA SER A 155 -19.86 3.74 -31.95
C SER A 155 -18.71 3.66 -30.94
N ARG A 156 -18.67 4.53 -29.94
CA ARG A 156 -17.63 4.54 -28.89
C ARG A 156 -18.04 3.79 -27.63
N ALA A 157 -19.34 3.61 -27.38
CA ALA A 157 -19.85 2.75 -26.30
C ALA A 157 -19.37 1.29 -26.44
N LEU A 158 -19.19 0.80 -27.67
CA LEU A 158 -18.69 -0.57 -27.91
C LEU A 158 -17.20 -0.74 -27.51
N LEU A 159 -16.37 0.31 -27.70
CA LEU A 159 -14.97 0.32 -27.26
C LEU A 159 -14.86 0.53 -25.73
N PHE A 160 -15.78 1.29 -25.14
CA PHE A 160 -15.91 1.46 -23.69
C PHE A 160 -16.19 0.13 -22.96
N SER A 161 -16.93 -0.81 -23.57
CA SER A 161 -17.13 -2.13 -22.98
C SER A 161 -15.86 -2.97 -22.90
N ILE A 162 -14.87 -2.73 -23.78
CA ILE A 162 -13.60 -3.48 -23.75
C ILE A 162 -12.66 -2.83 -22.73
N VAL A 163 -12.58 -1.49 -22.69
CA VAL A 163 -11.66 -0.78 -21.80
C VAL A 163 -12.14 -0.78 -20.33
N VAL A 164 -13.45 -0.63 -20.07
CA VAL A 164 -13.99 -0.70 -18.69
C VAL A 164 -14.01 -2.14 -18.18
N ALA A 165 -14.22 -3.14 -19.05
CA ALA A 165 -14.02 -4.55 -18.68
C ALA A 165 -12.55 -4.86 -18.35
N THR A 166 -11.59 -4.16 -18.94
CA THR A 166 -10.17 -4.26 -18.56
C THR A 166 -9.76 -3.37 -17.36
N VAL A 167 -10.62 -2.49 -16.86
CA VAL A 167 -10.33 -1.70 -15.65
C VAL A 167 -11.04 -2.26 -14.41
N LEU A 168 -12.05 -3.11 -14.61
CA LEU A 168 -12.46 -4.07 -13.59
C LEU A 168 -11.49 -5.26 -13.60
N ALA A 169 -10.24 -5.02 -13.23
CA ALA A 169 -9.40 -6.09 -12.71
C ALA A 169 -10.24 -6.79 -11.63
N LYS A 170 -10.65 -8.04 -11.87
CA LYS A 170 -11.38 -8.84 -10.88
C LYS A 170 -10.50 -8.84 -9.63
N LEU A 171 -10.88 -8.06 -8.63
CA LEU A 171 -10.27 -8.12 -7.31
C LEU A 171 -10.46 -9.56 -6.83
N GLN A 172 -9.41 -10.37 -6.91
CA GLN A 172 -9.46 -11.77 -6.50
C GLN A 172 -9.11 -11.78 -5.01
N ASN A 173 -10.12 -11.96 -4.17
CA ASN A 173 -9.95 -12.10 -2.74
C ASN A 173 -10.22 -13.54 -2.31
N VAL A 174 -9.65 -13.97 -1.20
CA VAL A 174 -9.99 -15.23 -0.55
C VAL A 174 -10.12 -14.97 0.93
N THR A 175 -11.26 -15.36 1.50
CA THR A 175 -11.46 -15.33 2.95
C THR A 175 -11.23 -16.73 3.48
N VAL A 176 -10.25 -16.89 4.36
CA VAL A 176 -9.95 -18.17 5.01
C VAL A 176 -10.53 -18.15 6.41
N LYS A 177 -11.30 -19.17 6.75
CA LYS A 177 -11.85 -19.40 8.08
C LYS A 177 -11.40 -20.77 8.58
N ILE A 178 -10.73 -20.80 9.72
CA ILE A 178 -10.27 -22.03 10.37
C ILE A 178 -10.98 -22.12 11.73
N GLY A 179 -11.75 -23.19 11.94
CA GLY A 179 -12.49 -23.40 13.18
C GLY A 179 -11.57 -23.72 14.35
N GLU A 180 -10.73 -24.74 14.21
CA GLU A 180 -9.80 -25.16 15.26
C GLU A 180 -8.45 -25.56 14.68
N VAL A 181 -7.36 -25.14 15.32
CA VAL A 181 -6.01 -25.62 15.00
C VAL A 181 -5.58 -26.55 16.13
N THR A 182 -5.08 -27.74 15.81
CA THR A 182 -4.68 -28.74 16.80
C THR A 182 -3.32 -29.32 16.46
N CYS A 183 -2.63 -29.83 17.49
CA CYS A 183 -1.38 -30.58 17.36
C CYS A 183 -1.60 -32.10 17.22
N GLY A 184 -2.81 -32.52 16.85
CA GLY A 184 -3.22 -33.93 16.88
C GLY A 184 -3.59 -34.37 18.29
N ASN A 185 -3.01 -35.48 18.75
CA ASN A 185 -3.30 -36.10 20.05
C ASN A 185 -2.31 -35.75 21.17
N GLU A 186 -1.27 -34.95 20.86
CA GLU A 186 -0.26 -34.55 21.85
C GLU A 186 -0.61 -33.20 22.48
N ASP A 187 -0.31 -33.07 23.77
CA ASP A 187 -0.46 -31.83 24.53
C ASP A 187 0.45 -30.73 23.93
N TYR A 188 -0.03 -29.49 23.97
CA TYR A 188 0.71 -28.36 23.44
C TYR A 188 2.02 -28.13 24.21
N LEU A 189 3.11 -27.92 23.48
CA LEU A 189 4.30 -27.32 24.09
C LEU A 189 3.94 -25.90 24.56
N ASP A 190 4.35 -25.53 25.77
CA ASP A 190 4.05 -24.24 26.43
C ASP A 190 4.39 -22.98 25.60
N SER A 191 5.14 -23.13 24.51
CA SER A 191 5.58 -22.07 23.60
C SER A 191 5.27 -22.38 22.14
N LEU A 192 4.00 -22.66 21.82
CA LEU A 192 3.56 -22.77 20.44
C LEU A 192 3.66 -21.41 19.74
N LYS A 193 4.58 -21.33 18.77
CA LYS A 193 4.61 -20.24 17.80
C LYS A 193 3.88 -20.70 16.56
N LEU A 194 2.82 -20.01 16.16
CA LEU A 194 2.08 -20.31 14.94
C LEU A 194 2.06 -19.08 14.03
N GLN A 195 2.54 -19.24 12.80
CA GLN A 195 2.37 -18.25 11.75
C GLN A 195 1.56 -18.87 10.62
N ALA A 196 0.45 -18.23 10.23
CA ALA A 196 -0.34 -18.61 9.08
C ALA A 196 -0.11 -17.58 7.97
N LEU A 197 0.38 -18.03 6.81
CA LEU A 197 0.66 -17.18 5.65
C LEU A 197 -0.22 -17.63 4.48
N ILE A 198 -0.86 -16.70 3.77
CA ILE A 198 -1.47 -16.99 2.47
C ILE A 198 -0.50 -16.51 1.40
N ILE A 199 -0.14 -17.39 0.48
CA ILE A 199 0.80 -17.07 -0.59
C ILE A 199 0.18 -17.44 -1.95
N ALA A 200 0.38 -16.60 -2.97
CA ALA A 200 0.00 -16.92 -4.35
C ALA A 200 1.11 -17.71 -5.08
N VAL A 201 0.80 -18.26 -6.26
CA VAL A 201 1.73 -19.07 -7.09
C VAL A 201 3.08 -18.40 -7.38
N LYS A 202 3.16 -17.06 -7.34
CA LYS A 202 4.39 -16.30 -7.56
C LYS A 202 5.17 -15.99 -6.27
N ASP A 203 4.92 -16.74 -5.19
CA ASP A 203 5.47 -16.48 -3.84
C ASP A 203 5.05 -15.12 -3.25
N ASP A 204 3.98 -14.53 -3.76
CA ASP A 204 3.43 -13.31 -3.24
C ASP A 204 2.64 -13.56 -1.95
N LEU A 205 3.19 -13.13 -0.82
CA LEU A 205 2.46 -13.06 0.46
C LEU A 205 1.21 -12.17 0.33
N LEU A 206 0.03 -12.74 0.51
CA LEU A 206 -1.27 -12.08 0.40
C LEU A 206 -1.85 -11.69 1.76
N GLY A 207 -1.39 -12.35 2.82
CA GLY A 207 -1.82 -12.10 4.18
C GLY A 207 -1.00 -12.94 5.16
N GLU A 208 -0.75 -12.40 6.35
CA GLU A 208 -0.07 -13.10 7.42
C GLU A 208 -0.80 -12.91 8.75
N MET A 209 -0.79 -13.94 9.58
CA MET A 209 -1.22 -13.88 10.97
C MET A 209 -0.19 -14.55 11.85
N TYR A 210 0.09 -13.95 13.00
CA TYR A 210 1.02 -14.47 13.99
C TYR A 210 0.31 -14.69 15.33
N PHE A 211 0.51 -15.86 15.91
CA PHE A 211 0.00 -16.24 17.21
C PHE A 211 1.18 -16.69 18.08
N ASN A 212 1.37 -16.00 19.20
CA ASN A 212 2.25 -16.42 20.28
C ASN A 212 1.37 -16.80 21.46
N VAL A 213 1.01 -18.07 21.53
CA VAL A 213 -0.06 -18.54 22.41
C VAL A 213 0.33 -19.85 23.05
N SER A 214 -0.03 -20.02 24.33
CA SER A 214 0.12 -21.29 25.05
C SER A 214 -0.93 -22.34 24.62
N HIS A 215 -1.94 -21.92 23.86
CA HIS A 215 -3.02 -22.76 23.34
C HIS A 215 -3.34 -22.35 21.91
N PRO A 216 -3.68 -23.26 20.99
CA PRO A 216 -3.96 -22.87 19.62
C PRO A 216 -5.16 -21.93 19.52
N PRO A 217 -5.10 -21.00 18.57
CA PRO A 217 -6.22 -20.13 18.30
C PRO A 217 -7.41 -20.92 17.73
N GLN A 218 -8.61 -20.57 18.20
CA GLN A 218 -9.88 -21.04 17.67
C GLN A 218 -10.55 -19.93 16.87
N ASN A 219 -11.34 -20.31 15.86
CA ASN A 219 -12.11 -19.43 15.00
C ASN A 219 -11.28 -18.32 14.35
N ILE A 220 -10.19 -18.71 13.70
CA ILE A 220 -9.32 -17.79 12.97
C ILE A 220 -10.02 -17.40 11.67
N SER A 221 -10.06 -16.11 11.37
CA SER A 221 -10.51 -15.64 10.05
C SER A 221 -9.58 -14.55 9.53
N PHE A 222 -9.20 -14.67 8.27
CA PHE A 222 -8.36 -13.69 7.61
C PHE A 222 -8.68 -13.60 6.12
N VAL A 223 -8.47 -12.40 5.58
CA VAL A 223 -8.78 -12.07 4.20
C VAL A 223 -7.48 -11.73 3.49
N ALA A 224 -7.25 -12.39 2.37
CA ALA A 224 -6.17 -12.09 1.44
C ALA A 224 -6.78 -11.52 0.15
N SER A 225 -6.15 -10.51 -0.42
CA SER A 225 -6.59 -9.89 -1.68
C SER A 225 -5.40 -9.67 -2.60
N GLU A 226 -5.56 -10.00 -3.87
CA GLU A 226 -4.56 -9.76 -4.90
C GLU A 226 -5.15 -8.93 -6.04
N ASN A 227 -4.35 -8.00 -6.56
CA ASN A 227 -4.73 -7.07 -7.63
C ASN A 227 -4.12 -7.46 -8.98
N GLU A 228 -3.57 -8.67 -9.10
CA GLU A 228 -3.00 -9.17 -10.36
C GLU A 228 -4.05 -9.79 -11.29
N TYR A 229 -3.79 -9.66 -12.58
CA TYR A 229 -4.63 -10.12 -13.69
C TYR A 229 -4.66 -11.64 -13.88
N LEU A 230 -3.79 -12.40 -13.19
CA LEU A 230 -3.57 -13.82 -13.40
C LEU A 230 -4.34 -14.69 -12.40
N THR A 231 -4.41 -16.00 -12.70
CA THR A 231 -5.11 -17.00 -11.88
C THR A 231 -4.48 -17.12 -10.50
N LEU A 232 -5.15 -16.59 -9.46
CA LEU A 232 -4.76 -16.85 -8.08
C LEU A 232 -4.84 -18.36 -7.81
N SER A 233 -3.76 -18.95 -7.29
CA SER A 233 -3.82 -20.28 -6.67
C SER A 233 -3.21 -20.13 -5.28
N PRO A 234 -4.03 -19.69 -4.31
CA PRO A 234 -3.52 -19.41 -2.98
C PRO A 234 -3.21 -20.72 -2.26
N TYR A 235 -2.22 -20.71 -1.40
CA TYR A 235 -1.96 -21.78 -0.45
C TYR A 235 -1.63 -21.19 0.91
N LEU A 236 -1.92 -21.96 1.96
CA LEU A 236 -1.58 -21.64 3.32
C LEU A 236 -0.22 -22.25 3.66
N ILE A 237 0.60 -21.49 4.38
CA ILE A 237 1.75 -22.02 5.10
C ILE A 237 1.46 -21.86 6.58
N PHE A 238 1.51 -22.98 7.31
CA PHE A 238 1.56 -23.00 8.76
C PHE A 238 3.01 -23.19 9.19
N GLN A 239 3.60 -22.18 9.81
CA GLN A 239 4.89 -22.29 10.48
C GLN A 239 4.65 -22.57 11.97
N HIS A 240 5.09 -23.71 12.49
CA HIS A 240 4.80 -24.10 13.87
C HIS A 240 5.90 -24.92 14.56
N THR A 241 5.86 -24.95 15.90
CA THR A 241 6.77 -25.71 16.78
C THR A 241 6.11 -26.89 17.49
N CYS A 242 4.92 -27.29 17.02
CA CYS A 242 4.05 -28.32 17.61
C CYS A 242 4.77 -29.58 18.15
N ASN A 243 5.73 -30.16 17.40
CA ASN A 243 6.49 -31.36 17.80
C ASN A 243 7.99 -31.09 18.04
N GLY A 244 8.35 -29.88 18.48
CA GLY A 244 9.73 -29.50 18.78
C GLY A 244 10.31 -28.50 17.78
N PRO A 245 11.17 -28.91 16.82
CA PRO A 245 11.81 -27.98 15.91
C PRO A 245 10.77 -27.30 15.01
N CYS A 246 11.08 -26.08 14.59
CA CYS A 246 10.21 -25.29 13.73
C CYS A 246 10.04 -26.00 12.37
N VAL A 247 8.78 -26.18 11.96
CA VAL A 247 8.39 -26.74 10.66
C VAL A 247 7.46 -25.79 9.91
N ARG A 248 7.53 -25.81 8.58
CA ARG A 248 6.61 -25.15 7.64
C ARG A 248 5.81 -26.20 6.91
N SER A 249 4.50 -26.16 7.09
CA SER A 249 3.53 -27.08 6.51
C SER A 249 2.66 -26.35 5.49
N ARG A 250 2.60 -26.86 4.26
CA ARG A 250 1.84 -26.27 3.15
C ARG A 250 0.48 -26.94 2.98
N HIS A 251 -0.56 -26.12 2.87
CA HIS A 251 -1.92 -26.56 2.60
C HIS A 251 -2.51 -25.79 1.42
N ASN A 252 -2.78 -26.45 0.31
CA ASN A 252 -3.30 -25.79 -0.88
C ASN A 252 -4.76 -25.38 -0.70
N ILE A 253 -5.11 -24.16 -1.11
CA ILE A 253 -6.50 -23.72 -1.19
C ILE A 253 -6.99 -24.00 -2.62
N PRO A 254 -8.08 -24.75 -2.80
CA PRO A 254 -8.62 -25.01 -4.12
C PRO A 254 -9.05 -23.72 -4.83
N LYS A 255 -8.85 -23.66 -6.14
CA LYS A 255 -9.05 -22.44 -6.96
C LYS A 255 -10.50 -21.95 -6.98
N GLU A 256 -11.45 -22.85 -6.74
CA GLU A 256 -12.88 -22.55 -6.66
C GLU A 256 -13.24 -21.62 -5.48
N TYR A 257 -12.36 -21.49 -4.47
CA TYR A 257 -12.57 -20.57 -3.35
C TYR A 257 -12.03 -19.16 -3.60
N VAL A 258 -11.40 -18.91 -4.75
CA VAL A 258 -10.99 -17.57 -5.18
C VAL A 258 -12.24 -16.74 -5.49
N GLY A 259 -12.36 -15.59 -4.84
CA GLY A 259 -13.55 -14.73 -4.81
C GLY A 259 -14.58 -15.13 -3.73
N GLY A 260 -14.24 -16.08 -2.85
CA GLY A 260 -15.16 -16.68 -1.90
C GLY A 260 -14.55 -16.92 -0.52
N VAL A 261 -15.16 -17.87 0.21
CA VAL A 261 -14.78 -18.22 1.58
C VAL A 261 -14.33 -19.68 1.62
N TYR A 262 -13.06 -19.91 1.91
CA TYR A 262 -12.53 -21.22 2.25
C TYR A 262 -12.74 -21.47 3.74
N VAL A 263 -13.47 -22.54 4.09
CA VAL A 263 -13.78 -22.90 5.47
C VAL A 263 -13.17 -24.26 5.77
N GLU A 264 -12.28 -24.29 6.76
CA GLU A 264 -11.71 -25.51 7.30
C GLU A 264 -12.16 -25.65 8.75
N SER A 265 -12.88 -26.72 9.09
CA SER A 265 -13.40 -26.88 10.46
C SER A 265 -12.27 -27.15 11.44
N ARG A 266 -11.26 -27.94 11.02
CA ARG A 266 -10.14 -28.33 11.89
C ARG A 266 -8.88 -28.53 11.07
N VAL A 267 -7.78 -27.93 11.50
CA VAL A 267 -6.43 -28.15 10.95
C VAL A 267 -5.61 -28.89 11.99
N GLU A 268 -5.06 -30.04 11.60
CA GLU A 268 -4.13 -30.81 12.41
C GLU A 268 -2.70 -30.53 11.93
N LEU A 269 -1.92 -29.81 12.73
CA LEU A 269 -0.54 -29.39 12.40
C LEU A 269 0.45 -30.56 12.30
N ASN A 270 0.11 -31.71 12.87
CA ASN A 270 0.84 -32.97 12.73
C ASN A 270 0.25 -33.90 11.65
N GLY A 271 -0.81 -33.44 10.97
CA GLY A 271 -1.48 -34.19 9.93
C GLY A 271 -0.69 -34.24 8.62
N THR A 272 -1.35 -34.76 7.58
CA THR A 272 -0.78 -34.82 6.24
C THR A 272 -0.97 -33.48 5.55
N PHE A 273 0.15 -32.85 5.18
CA PHE A 273 0.19 -31.64 4.37
C PHE A 273 0.71 -31.93 2.97
N ASP A 274 0.49 -31.01 2.04
CA ASP A 274 0.97 -31.14 0.67
C ASP A 274 2.52 -31.11 0.59
N ASP A 275 3.15 -30.38 1.51
CA ASP A 275 4.60 -30.30 1.66
C ASP A 275 4.93 -29.91 3.12
N THR A 276 5.96 -30.52 3.69
CA THR A 276 6.44 -30.20 5.04
C THR A 276 7.96 -30.07 5.01
N LYS A 277 8.47 -28.91 5.44
CA LYS A 277 9.90 -28.58 5.47
C LYS A 277 10.31 -28.02 6.81
N PRO A 278 11.57 -28.17 7.25
CA PRO A 278 12.08 -27.38 8.36
C PRO A 278 11.98 -25.89 8.05
N CYS A 279 11.78 -25.07 9.08
CA CYS A 279 11.96 -23.63 8.99
C CYS A 279 13.42 -23.31 8.65
#